data_AF-T0CDN7-F1
#
_entry.id   AF-T0CDN7-F1
#
_cell.length_a   1.000
_cell.length_b   1.000
_cell.length_c   1.000
_cell.angle_alpha   90.00
_cell.angle_beta   90.00
_cell.angle_gamma   90.00
#
_symmetry.space_group_name_H-M   'P 1'
#
loop_
_entity.id
_entity.type
_entity.pdbx_description
1 polymer ?
#
loop_
_entity_poly.entity_id
_entity_poly.type
_entity_poly.pdbx_seq_one_letter_code
_entity_poly.pdbx_strand_id
1 'polypeptide(L)'
;MDKELLEVWKLVLSLIHMDGVVSSSEEKWFKKKIDELKSHKLLNATEEDIVALGLSFNRPIGNYAEAISQIKTPARRSFVLHMVRTIGHLDNNFCDNEKKVFKDIESIILSDFKIEDIEAQNLKMELDSYEFNNYYQIDERDSFITVLAKVVATYL
;
A
#
# COMPACT_ATOMS: atom_id res chain seq x y z
N MET A 1 -9.95 6.46 -10.13
CA MET A 1 -8.84 5.73 -9.49
C MET A 1 -8.22 4.84 -10.54
N ASP A 2 -6.92 4.54 -10.50
CA ASP A 2 -6.38 3.56 -11.46
C ASP A 2 -6.76 2.13 -11.07
N LYS A 3 -6.74 1.22 -12.05
CA LYS A 3 -7.27 -0.13 -11.91
C LYS A 3 -6.60 -0.95 -10.81
N GLU A 4 -5.28 -0.90 -10.71
CA GLU A 4 -4.58 -1.71 -9.72
C GLU A 4 -4.74 -1.13 -8.30
N LEU A 5 -4.85 0.20 -8.16
CA LEU A 5 -5.20 0.80 -6.86
C LEU A 5 -6.62 0.43 -6.41
N LEU A 6 -7.57 0.34 -7.34
CA LEU A 6 -8.92 -0.16 -7.04
C LEU A 6 -8.87 -1.62 -6.54
N GLU A 7 -8.10 -2.50 -7.18
CA GLU A 7 -7.97 -3.90 -6.74
C GLU A 7 -7.29 -4.01 -5.36
N VAL A 8 -6.30 -3.17 -5.07
CA VAL A 8 -5.69 -3.05 -3.73
C VAL A 8 -6.75 -2.73 -2.68
N TRP A 9 -7.61 -1.74 -2.94
CA TRP A 9 -8.66 -1.38 -1.99
C TRP A 9 -9.71 -2.46 -1.84
N LYS A 10 -10.14 -3.11 -2.93
CA LYS A 10 -11.08 -4.24 -2.85
C LYS A 10 -10.52 -5.35 -1.97
N LEU A 11 -9.25 -5.73 -2.18
CA LEU A 11 -8.55 -6.73 -1.38
C LEU A 11 -8.58 -6.36 0.11
N VAL A 12 -8.12 -5.15 0.44
CA VAL A 12 -8.05 -4.66 1.83
C VAL A 12 -9.41 -4.71 2.51
N LEU A 13 -10.47 -4.31 1.81
CA LEU A 13 -11.83 -4.28 2.35
C LEU A 13 -12.42 -5.68 2.55
N SER A 14 -12.20 -6.58 1.60
CA SER A 14 -12.68 -7.96 1.71
C SER A 14 -11.93 -8.76 2.77
N LEU A 15 -10.71 -8.33 3.16
CA LEU A 15 -9.94 -8.94 4.25
C LEU A 15 -10.49 -8.61 5.65
N ILE A 16 -11.30 -7.56 5.79
CA ILE A 16 -12.00 -7.25 7.06
C ILE A 16 -12.96 -8.38 7.44
N HIS A 17 -13.54 -9.07 6.46
CA HIS A 17 -14.53 -10.13 6.68
C HIS A 17 -13.93 -11.53 6.88
N MET A 18 -12.63 -11.66 7.11
CA MET A 18 -11.98 -12.97 7.13
C MET A 18 -12.39 -13.87 8.28
N ASP A 19 -12.70 -13.29 9.43
CA ASP A 19 -13.22 -14.00 10.60
C ASP A 19 -14.75 -14.26 10.48
N GLY A 20 -15.38 -13.72 9.44
CA GLY A 20 -16.81 -13.79 9.18
C GLY A 20 -17.65 -12.77 9.97
N VAL A 21 -17.03 -11.89 10.78
CA VAL A 21 -17.72 -10.94 11.65
C VAL A 21 -17.07 -9.57 11.54
N VAL A 22 -17.84 -8.56 11.12
CA VAL A 22 -17.36 -7.19 11.13
C VAL A 22 -17.70 -6.53 12.46
N SER A 23 -16.68 -6.05 13.15
CA SER A 23 -16.84 -5.24 14.35
C SER A 23 -17.38 -3.83 14.01
N SER A 24 -18.05 -3.20 14.97
CA SER A 24 -18.52 -1.82 14.79
C SER A 24 -17.37 -0.80 14.56
N SER A 25 -16.15 -1.14 14.98
CA SER A 25 -14.95 -0.33 14.79
C SER A 25 -14.48 -0.36 13.34
N GLU A 26 -14.46 -1.55 12.73
CA GLU A 26 -14.08 -1.73 11.32
C GLU A 26 -15.09 -1.10 10.38
N GLU A 27 -16.39 -1.22 10.68
CA GLU A 27 -17.44 -0.57 9.89
C GLU A 27 -17.32 0.96 9.93
N LYS A 28 -17.04 1.54 11.11
CA LYS A 28 -16.78 2.98 11.25
C LYS A 28 -15.53 3.40 10.48
N TRP A 29 -14.47 2.63 10.58
CA TRP A 29 -13.23 2.88 9.85
C TRP A 29 -13.47 2.84 8.33
N PHE A 30 -14.22 1.86 7.85
CA PHE A 30 -14.60 1.74 6.44
C PHE A 30 -15.39 2.96 5.95
N LYS A 31 -16.45 3.34 6.66
CA LYS A 31 -17.26 4.53 6.32
C LYS A 31 -16.40 5.78 6.24
N LYS A 32 -15.53 5.99 7.23
CA LYS A 32 -14.59 7.10 7.24
C LYS A 32 -13.69 7.10 6.00
N LYS A 33 -13.15 5.94 5.60
CA LYS A 33 -12.26 5.83 4.42
C LYS A 33 -13.01 6.08 3.10
N ILE A 34 -14.24 5.60 2.97
CA ILE A 34 -15.08 5.89 1.80
C ILE A 34 -15.44 7.38 1.73
N ASP A 35 -15.76 8.01 2.86
CA ASP A 35 -16.04 9.44 2.90
C ASP A 35 -14.79 10.27 2.58
N GLU A 36 -13.62 9.85 3.08
CA GLU A 36 -12.33 10.42 2.69
C GLU A 36 -12.10 10.28 1.18
N LEU A 37 -12.35 9.12 0.58
CA LEU A 37 -12.23 8.91 -0.87
C LEU A 37 -13.17 9.78 -1.70
N LYS A 38 -14.40 10.00 -1.23
CA LYS A 38 -15.38 10.90 -1.86
C LYS A 38 -14.93 12.36 -1.78
N SER A 39 -14.37 12.76 -0.64
CA SER A 39 -13.96 14.14 -0.37
C SER A 39 -12.62 14.51 -0.99
N HIS A 40 -11.67 13.57 -1.02
CA HIS A 40 -10.34 13.75 -1.59
C HIS A 40 -10.35 13.40 -3.08
N LYS A 41 -10.53 14.43 -3.91
CA LYS A 41 -10.32 14.36 -5.37
C LYS A 41 -8.92 13.87 -5.79
N LEU A 42 -7.97 13.74 -4.86
CA LEU A 42 -6.61 13.24 -5.09
C LEU A 42 -6.56 11.83 -5.68
N LEU A 43 -7.56 10.98 -5.41
CA LEU A 43 -7.61 9.60 -5.92
C LEU A 43 -8.51 9.43 -7.15
N ASN A 44 -9.13 10.52 -7.62
CA ASN A 44 -10.04 10.55 -8.78
C ASN A 44 -11.04 9.38 -8.78
N ALA A 45 -11.55 8.95 -7.62
CA ALA A 45 -12.47 7.83 -7.52
C ALA A 45 -13.81 8.20 -8.16
N THR A 46 -14.33 7.34 -9.04
CA THR A 46 -15.66 7.50 -9.62
C THR A 46 -16.74 6.97 -8.67
N GLU A 47 -18.01 7.32 -8.91
CA GLU A 47 -19.12 6.69 -8.18
C GLU A 47 -19.15 5.16 -8.38
N GLU A 48 -18.80 4.67 -9.57
CA GLU A 48 -18.69 3.24 -9.86
C GLU A 48 -17.60 2.57 -9.01
N ASP A 49 -16.45 3.23 -8.83
CA ASP A 49 -15.37 2.76 -7.97
C ASP A 49 -15.88 2.60 -6.52
N ILE A 50 -16.59 3.61 -6.01
CA ILE A 50 -17.13 3.61 -4.64
C ILE A 50 -18.15 2.49 -4.43
N VAL A 51 -19.04 2.28 -5.41
CA VAL A 51 -20.01 1.16 -5.37
C VAL A 51 -19.29 -0.18 -5.36
N ALA A 52 -18.26 -0.35 -6.20
CA ALA A 52 -17.46 -1.57 -6.23
C ALA A 52 -16.73 -1.84 -4.90
N LEU A 53 -16.22 -0.80 -4.25
CA LEU A 53 -15.62 -0.91 -2.91
C LEU A 53 -16.65 -1.31 -1.85
N GLY A 54 -17.85 -0.73 -1.89
CA GLY A 54 -18.96 -1.11 -0.99
C GLY A 54 -19.40 -2.56 -1.15
N LEU A 55 -19.43 -3.08 -2.39
CA LEU A 55 -19.72 -4.49 -2.65
C LEU A 55 -18.61 -5.41 -2.14
N SER A 56 -17.36 -4.98 -2.25
CA SER A 56 -16.18 -5.75 -1.83
C SER A 56 -16.05 -5.80 -0.32
N PHE A 57 -16.44 -4.74 0.39
CA PHE A 57 -16.59 -4.76 1.83
C PHE A 57 -17.55 -5.89 2.22
N ASN A 58 -18.79 -5.89 1.73
CA ASN A 58 -19.82 -6.87 2.13
C ASN A 58 -19.56 -8.35 1.75
N ARG A 59 -18.39 -8.70 1.22
CA ARG A 59 -18.07 -10.07 0.77
C ARG A 59 -16.68 -10.47 1.24
N PRO A 60 -16.53 -11.63 1.91
CA PRO A 60 -15.22 -12.17 2.23
C PRO A 60 -14.46 -12.50 0.95
N ILE A 61 -13.15 -12.32 0.99
CA ILE A 61 -12.29 -12.72 -0.12
C ILE A 61 -12.08 -14.23 -0.12
N GLY A 62 -12.39 -14.89 -1.24
CA GLY A 62 -12.18 -16.33 -1.37
C GLY A 62 -10.71 -16.70 -1.50
N ASN A 63 -9.98 -16.04 -2.42
CA ASN A 63 -8.57 -16.32 -2.70
C ASN A 63 -7.75 -15.02 -2.69
N TYR A 64 -7.26 -14.62 -1.51
CA TYR A 64 -6.45 -13.42 -1.37
C TYR A 64 -5.05 -13.57 -2.01
N ALA A 65 -4.51 -14.78 -2.11
CA ALA A 65 -3.20 -15.02 -2.72
C ALA A 65 -3.21 -14.66 -4.22
N GLU A 66 -4.27 -15.05 -4.93
CA GLU A 66 -4.46 -14.67 -6.32
C GLU A 66 -4.62 -13.15 -6.47
N ALA A 67 -5.41 -12.50 -5.61
CA ALA A 67 -5.57 -11.05 -5.64
C ALA A 67 -4.24 -10.30 -5.40
N ILE A 68 -3.40 -10.78 -4.47
CA ILE A 68 -2.06 -10.21 -4.22
C ILE A 68 -1.16 -10.38 -5.45
N SER A 69 -1.21 -11.53 -6.13
CA SER A 69 -0.40 -11.78 -7.33
C SER A 69 -0.70 -10.82 -8.49
N GLN A 70 -1.92 -10.26 -8.53
CA GLN A 70 -2.32 -9.27 -9.54
C GLN A 70 -1.77 -7.87 -9.27
N ILE A 71 -1.36 -7.59 -8.02
CA ILE A 71 -0.71 -6.34 -7.64
C ILE A 71 0.77 -6.51 -8.00
N LYS A 72 1.25 -5.77 -9.00
CA LYS A 72 2.63 -5.82 -9.49
C LYS A 72 3.50 -4.75 -8.84
N THR A 73 2.90 -3.61 -8.48
CA THR A 73 3.66 -2.46 -7.97
C THR A 73 4.12 -2.71 -6.52
N PRO A 74 5.43 -2.69 -6.22
CA PRO A 74 5.95 -2.96 -4.87
C PRO A 74 5.38 -2.01 -3.80
N ALA A 75 5.25 -0.72 -4.12
CA ALA A 75 4.66 0.27 -3.23
C ALA A 75 3.21 -0.09 -2.84
N ARG A 76 2.44 -0.67 -3.75
CA ARG A 76 1.05 -1.09 -3.52
C ARG A 76 0.96 -2.36 -2.69
N ARG A 77 1.88 -3.31 -2.89
CA ARG A 77 2.02 -4.48 -2.02
C ARG A 77 2.38 -4.07 -0.59
N SER A 78 3.33 -3.15 -0.43
CA SER A 78 3.69 -2.59 0.88
C SER A 78 2.50 -1.89 1.54
N PHE A 79 1.72 -1.14 0.76
CA PHE A 79 0.47 -0.55 1.23
C PHE A 79 -0.54 -1.59 1.73
N VAL A 80 -0.77 -2.68 0.98
CA VAL A 80 -1.62 -3.79 1.45
C VAL A 80 -1.14 -4.31 2.80
N LEU A 81 0.16 -4.60 2.94
CA LEU A 81 0.71 -5.11 4.19
C LEU A 81 0.47 -4.14 5.37
N HIS A 82 0.68 -2.85 5.16
CA HIS A 82 0.42 -1.82 6.16
C HIS A 82 -1.07 -1.75 6.55
N MET A 83 -1.96 -1.84 5.57
CA MET A 83 -3.40 -1.76 5.80
C MET A 83 -3.92 -2.96 6.57
N VAL A 84 -3.48 -4.18 6.25
CA VAL A 84 -3.88 -5.38 7.00
C VAL A 84 -3.40 -5.31 8.45
N ARG A 85 -2.17 -4.83 8.70
CA ARG A 85 -1.69 -4.58 10.07
C ARG A 85 -2.57 -3.57 10.82
N THR A 86 -2.96 -2.50 10.14
CA THR A 86 -3.80 -1.45 10.74
C THR A 86 -5.18 -1.99 11.09
N ILE A 87 -5.81 -2.73 10.17
CA ILE A 87 -7.15 -3.29 10.34
C ILE A 87 -7.19 -4.28 11.49
N GLY A 88 -6.25 -5.23 11.54
CA GLY A 88 -6.21 -6.24 12.61
C GLY A 88 -5.97 -5.69 14.02
N HIS A 89 -5.65 -4.39 14.16
CA HIS A 89 -5.52 -3.73 15.46
C HIS A 89 -6.66 -2.74 15.74
N LEU A 90 -7.67 -2.61 14.87
CA LEU A 90 -8.77 -1.64 15.04
C LEU A 90 -9.67 -1.95 16.24
N ASP A 91 -9.83 -3.22 16.57
CA ASP A 91 -10.73 -3.70 17.63
C ASP A 91 -9.95 -4.23 18.86
N ASN A 92 -8.62 -4.08 18.89
CA ASN A 92 -7.71 -4.63 19.88
C ASN A 92 -7.80 -6.16 20.06
N ASN A 93 -8.43 -6.89 19.13
CA ASN A 93 -8.71 -8.30 19.29
C ASN A 93 -8.24 -9.09 18.07
N PHE A 94 -6.95 -8.94 17.74
CA PHE A 94 -6.31 -9.68 16.66
C PHE A 94 -6.28 -11.18 16.96
N CYS A 95 -7.26 -11.91 16.45
CA CYS A 95 -7.44 -13.31 16.76
C CYS A 95 -6.42 -14.18 16.01
N ASP A 96 -6.27 -15.44 16.42
CA ASP A 96 -5.23 -16.31 15.86
C ASP A 96 -5.46 -16.64 14.38
N ASN A 97 -6.71 -16.61 13.91
CA ASN A 97 -7.04 -16.76 12.50
C ASN A 97 -6.58 -15.56 11.67
N GLU A 98 -6.85 -14.33 12.13
CA GLU A 98 -6.39 -13.12 11.43
C GLU A 98 -4.87 -13.00 11.44
N LYS A 99 -4.22 -13.36 12.57
CA LYS A 99 -2.76 -13.46 12.65
C LYS A 99 -2.18 -14.41 11.63
N LYS A 100 -2.83 -15.57 11.43
CA LYS A 100 -2.38 -16.57 10.47
C LYS A 100 -2.50 -16.04 9.05
N VAL A 101 -3.65 -15.47 8.68
CA VAL A 101 -3.81 -14.92 7.33
C VAL A 101 -2.89 -13.72 7.10
N PHE A 102 -2.70 -12.87 8.11
CA PHE A 102 -1.73 -11.78 8.03
C PHE A 102 -0.32 -12.30 7.75
N LYS A 103 0.13 -13.34 8.48
CA LYS A 103 1.43 -13.96 8.24
C LYS A 103 1.54 -14.59 6.86
N ASP A 104 0.46 -15.19 6.36
CA ASP A 104 0.43 -15.77 5.01
C ASP A 104 0.55 -14.66 3.95
N ILE A 105 -0.19 -13.55 4.09
CA ILE A 105 -0.10 -12.36 3.23
C ILE A 105 1.30 -11.76 3.28
N GLU A 106 1.86 -11.61 4.48
CA GLU A 106 3.22 -11.11 4.69
C GLU A 106 4.24 -12.00 3.98
N SER A 107 4.13 -13.33 4.12
CA SER A 107 5.00 -14.27 3.44
C SER A 107 4.90 -14.18 1.92
N ILE A 108 3.69 -14.03 1.36
CA ILE A 108 3.48 -13.91 -0.10
C ILE A 108 4.10 -12.61 -0.63
N ILE A 109 3.90 -11.51 0.09
CA ILE A 109 4.44 -10.20 -0.33
C ILE A 109 5.97 -10.20 -0.22
N LEU A 110 6.52 -10.79 0.86
CA LEU A 110 7.95 -10.83 1.12
C LEU A 110 8.70 -11.89 0.30
N SER A 111 8.06 -12.99 -0.12
CA SER A 111 8.71 -14.02 -0.94
C SER A 111 9.17 -13.51 -2.30
N ASP A 112 8.55 -12.43 -2.77
CA ASP A 112 8.91 -11.77 -4.04
C ASP A 112 10.03 -10.73 -3.89
N PHE A 113 10.50 -10.45 -2.66
CA PHE A 113 11.66 -9.57 -2.46
C PHE A 113 12.96 -10.35 -2.53
N LYS A 114 13.72 -10.12 -3.60
CA LYS A 114 15.11 -10.56 -3.69
C LYS A 114 15.98 -9.51 -3.00
N ILE A 115 16.72 -9.93 -1.97
CA ILE A 115 17.65 -9.06 -1.25
C ILE A 115 18.65 -8.43 -2.23
N GLU A 116 19.06 -9.20 -3.24
CA GLU A 116 19.98 -8.78 -4.29
C GLU A 116 19.43 -7.60 -5.11
N ASP A 117 18.11 -7.54 -5.35
CA ASP A 117 17.49 -6.43 -6.08
C ASP A 117 17.46 -5.15 -5.24
N ILE A 118 17.26 -5.28 -3.91
CA ILE A 118 17.32 -4.16 -2.97
C ILE A 118 18.76 -3.65 -2.85
N GLU A 119 19.73 -4.55 -2.74
CA GLU A 119 21.15 -4.21 -2.71
C GLU A 119 21.59 -3.51 -4.00
N ALA A 120 21.13 -3.99 -5.17
CA ALA A 120 21.40 -3.35 -6.45
C ALA A 120 20.76 -1.96 -6.56
N GLN A 121 19.53 -1.76 -6.06
CA GLN A 121 18.90 -0.45 -6.02
C GLN A 121 19.62 0.51 -5.07
N ASN A 122 20.02 0.04 -3.89
CA ASN A 122 20.81 0.84 -2.94
C ASN A 122 22.16 1.23 -3.53
N LEU A 123 22.87 0.29 -4.15
CA LEU A 123 24.14 0.57 -4.82
C LEU A 123 23.96 1.56 -5.97
N LYS A 124 22.87 1.45 -6.74
CA LYS A 124 22.55 2.42 -7.79
C LYS A 124 22.29 3.81 -7.20
N MET A 125 21.47 3.91 -6.15
CA MET A 125 21.22 5.18 -5.47
C MET A 125 22.50 5.78 -4.88
N GLU A 126 23.40 4.93 -4.36
CA GLU A 126 24.69 5.33 -3.83
C GLU A 126 25.62 5.85 -4.94
N LEU A 127 25.74 5.12 -6.06
CA LEU A 127 26.51 5.54 -7.22
C LEU A 127 25.97 6.83 -7.85
N ASP A 128 24.65 6.94 -7.99
CA ASP A 128 23.96 8.16 -8.46
C ASP A 128 24.26 9.35 -7.52
N SER A 129 24.41 9.10 -6.21
CA SER A 129 24.81 10.12 -5.23
C SER A 129 26.29 10.54 -5.34
N TYR A 130 27.16 9.68 -5.85
CA TYR A 130 28.57 10.00 -6.10
C TYR A 130 28.79 10.71 -7.43
N GLU A 131 28.01 10.36 -8.48
CA GLU A 131 27.98 11.09 -9.75
C GLU A 131 27.19 12.41 -9.69
N PHE A 132 26.60 12.70 -8.53
CA PHE A 132 25.77 13.86 -8.26
C PHE A 132 26.42 15.21 -8.61
N ASN A 133 27.74 15.34 -8.39
CA ASN A 133 28.50 16.55 -8.76
C ASN A 133 28.78 16.69 -10.26
N ASN A 134 28.63 15.61 -11.06
CA ASN A 134 28.91 15.63 -12.50
C ASN A 134 27.67 15.95 -13.36
N TYR A 135 26.47 15.58 -12.91
CA TYR A 135 25.24 15.70 -13.70
C TYR A 135 24.30 16.83 -13.26
N TYR A 136 24.25 17.11 -11.96
CA TYR A 136 23.46 18.23 -11.45
C TYR A 136 24.41 19.41 -11.31
N GLN A 137 24.23 20.45 -12.13
CA GLN A 137 24.87 21.74 -11.87
C GLN A 137 24.29 22.27 -10.55
N ILE A 138 24.91 21.87 -9.44
CA ILE A 138 24.61 22.40 -8.11
C ILE A 138 24.97 23.88 -8.18
N ASP A 139 23.94 24.75 -8.15
CA ASP A 139 24.18 26.15 -7.85
C ASP A 139 24.73 26.17 -6.43
N GLU A 140 25.90 26.80 -6.23
CA GLU A 140 26.59 26.87 -4.94
C GLU A 140 25.70 27.47 -3.82
N ARG A 141 24.56 28.04 -4.19
CA ARG A 141 23.53 28.59 -3.30
C ARG A 141 22.53 27.57 -2.75
N ASP A 142 22.45 26.36 -3.28
CA ASP A 142 21.52 25.35 -2.79
C ASP A 142 22.05 24.68 -1.50
N SER A 143 21.20 24.62 -0.46
CA SER A 143 21.53 23.91 0.76
C SER A 143 21.48 22.39 0.56
N PHE A 144 22.22 21.64 1.38
CA PHE A 144 22.18 20.17 1.39
C PHE A 144 20.76 19.60 1.45
N ILE A 145 19.85 20.23 2.19
CA ILE A 145 18.45 19.78 2.32
C ILE A 145 17.68 19.98 1.01
N THR A 146 17.90 21.11 0.34
CA THR A 146 17.25 21.43 -0.95
C THR A 146 17.72 20.48 -2.05
N VAL A 147 19.01 20.15 -2.02
CA VAL A 147 19.65 19.14 -2.87
C VAL A 147 19.03 17.77 -2.65
N LEU A 148 18.94 17.32 -1.40
CA LEU A 148 18.36 16.02 -1.06
C LEU A 148 16.90 15.89 -1.50
N ALA A 149 16.11 16.95 -1.32
CA ALA A 149 14.71 16.99 -1.71
C ALA A 149 14.51 16.88 -3.24
N LYS A 150 15.39 17.51 -4.03
CA LYS A 150 15.37 17.40 -5.50
C LYS A 150 15.67 15.97 -5.96
N VAL A 151 16.62 15.29 -5.31
CA VAL A 151 16.96 13.88 -5.60
C VAL A 151 15.78 12.97 -5.32
N VAL A 152 15.21 13.05 -4.13
CA VAL A 152 14.10 12.18 -3.70
C VAL A 152 12.88 12.34 -4.62
N ALA A 153 12.59 13.56 -5.10
CA ALA A 153 11.49 13.82 -6.01
C ALA A 153 11.64 13.15 -7.40
N THR A 154 12.84 12.72 -7.80
CA THR A 154 13.08 12.06 -9.10
C THR A 154 12.80 10.56 -9.12
N TYR A 155 12.72 9.92 -7.94
CA TYR A 155 12.52 8.47 -7.80
C TYR A 155 11.14 8.10 -7.23
N LEU A 156 10.29 9.11 -6.96
CA LEU A 156 8.88 8.97 -6.59
C LEU A 156 7.98 9.17 -7.82
#